data_AF-Q5BT33-F1
#
_entry.id   AF-Q5BT33-F1
#
_cell.length_a   1.000
_cell.length_b   1.000
_cell.length_c   1.000
_cell.angle_alpha   90.00
_cell.angle_beta   90.00
_cell.angle_gamma   90.00
#
_symmetry.space_group_name_H-M   'P 1'
#
loop_
_entity.id
_entity.type
_entity.pdbx_description
1 polymer ?
#
loop_
_entity_poly.entity_id
_entity_poly.type
_entity_poly.pdbx_seq_one_letter_code
_entity_poly.pdbx_strand_id
1 'polypeptide(L)' 'MFNQSGQQTSTWCDKVRGETLDFRCIPHTNAYGYCNLIKHSHYLKREHAHFNNLANISTLEQQMMGGRDSFADHCPYFST' A
#
# COMPACT_ATOMS: atom_id res chain seq x y z
N MET A 1 -22.66 22.82 -2.84
CA MET A 1 -22.16 22.05 -3.98
C MET A 1 -20.83 21.43 -3.56
N PHE A 2 -20.74 20.11 -3.39
CA PHE A 2 -19.44 19.43 -3.25
C PHE A 2 -19.26 18.56 -4.49
N ASN A 3 -18.38 18.99 -5.38
CA ASN A 3 -18.01 18.26 -6.58
C ASN A 3 -16.90 17.28 -6.19
N GLN A 4 -17.26 16.03 -5.89
CA GLN A 4 -16.29 14.94 -5.67
C GLN A 4 -16.04 14.20 -6.98
N SER A 5 -15.57 14.91 -8.01
CA SER A 5 -15.04 14.25 -9.20
C SER A 5 -13.65 13.68 -8.88
N GLY A 6 -13.60 12.43 -8.40
CA GLY A 6 -12.37 11.62 -8.34
C GLY A 6 -11.81 11.25 -6.96
N GLN A 7 -12.64 11.11 -5.92
CA GLN A 7 -12.14 10.63 -4.62
C GLN A 7 -11.78 9.13 -4.72
N GLN A 8 -10.48 8.80 -4.73
CA GLN A 8 -10.02 7.40 -4.70
C GLN A 8 -10.44 6.79 -3.34
N THR A 9 -11.48 5.95 -3.36
CA THR A 9 -12.05 5.29 -2.16
C THR A 9 -11.28 4.07 -1.71
N SER A 10 -10.28 3.63 -2.50
CA SER A 10 -9.45 2.49 -2.14
C SER A 10 -8.58 2.83 -0.94
N THR A 11 -8.79 2.13 0.16
CA THR A 11 -7.88 2.11 1.32
C THR A 11 -6.51 1.54 0.94
N TRP A 12 -6.46 0.73 -0.12
CA TRP A 12 -5.27 0.02 -0.58
C TRP A 12 -4.35 0.86 -1.46
N CYS A 13 -3.06 0.52 -1.44
CA CYS A 13 -2.02 1.25 -2.15
C CYS A 13 -0.93 0.33 -2.73
N ASP A 14 -0.22 0.80 -3.75
CA ASP A 14 0.76 0.04 -4.55
C ASP A 14 2.12 0.74 -4.69
N LYS A 15 2.34 1.83 -3.93
CA LYS A 15 3.58 2.61 -3.94
C LYS A 15 4.50 2.20 -2.80
N VAL A 16 5.71 1.75 -3.13
CA VAL A 16 6.68 1.34 -2.09
C VAL A 16 7.09 2.55 -1.26
N ARG A 17 7.08 2.37 0.07
CA ARG A 17 7.54 3.38 1.01
C ARG A 17 9.01 3.73 0.73
N GLY A 18 9.26 5.00 0.38
CA GLY A 18 10.60 5.56 0.21
C GLY A 18 10.99 5.91 -1.23
N GLU A 19 10.36 5.33 -2.24
CA GLU A 19 10.65 5.66 -3.66
C GLU A 19 9.98 6.98 -4.09
N THR A 20 8.79 7.24 -3.56
CA THR A 20 8.08 8.51 -3.70
C THR A 20 7.35 8.78 -2.39
N LEU A 21 7.43 10.02 -1.90
CA LEU A 21 6.60 10.48 -0.78
C LEU A 21 5.14 10.60 -1.25
N ASP A 22 4.44 9.46 -1.39
CA ASP A 22 3.01 9.41 -1.70
C ASP A 22 2.22 9.65 -0.40
N PHE A 23 2.10 10.92 -0.03
CA PHE A 23 1.24 11.36 1.07
C PHE A 23 -0.13 11.75 0.55
N ARG A 24 -1.18 11.31 1.26
CA ARG A 24 -2.56 11.64 0.93
C ARG A 24 -3.34 12.01 2.19
N CYS A 25 -4.30 12.92 2.04
CA CYS A 25 -5.30 13.12 3.09
C CYS A 25 -6.20 11.89 3.17
N ILE A 26 -6.34 11.32 4.35
CA ILE A 26 -7.29 10.24 4.65
C ILE A 26 -8.58 10.90 5.16
N PRO A 27 -9.65 10.97 4.33
CA PRO A 27 -10.81 11.82 4.63
C PRO A 27 -11.53 11.46 5.94
N HIS A 28 -11.53 10.18 6.31
CA HIS A 28 -12.25 9.67 7.48
C HIS A 28 -11.51 9.87 8.80
N THR A 29 -10.19 10.10 8.77
CA THR A 29 -9.37 10.27 9.97
C THR A 29 -8.87 11.71 10.16
N ASN A 30 -9.20 12.62 9.23
CA ASN A 30 -8.76 14.02 9.23
C ASN A 30 -7.24 14.16 9.41
N ALA A 31 -6.48 13.27 8.77
CA ALA A 31 -5.03 13.18 8.88
C ALA A 31 -4.38 12.92 7.52
N TYR A 32 -3.09 13.25 7.41
CA TYR A 32 -2.27 12.76 6.31
C TYR A 32 -1.84 11.33 6.60
N GLY A 33 -1.71 10.52 5.56
CA GLY A 33 -1.11 9.20 5.64
C GLY A 33 -0.27 8.89 4.43
N TYR A 34 0.48 7.80 4.53
CA TYR A 34 1.40 7.28 3.53
C TYR A 34 1.11 5.81 3.26
N CYS A 35 1.45 5.34 2.06
CA CYS A 35 1.34 3.92 1.74
C CYS A 35 2.31 3.10 2.60
N ASN A 36 1.79 2.12 3.34
CA ASN A 36 2.58 1.28 4.23
C ASN A 36 3.22 0.05 3.54
N LEU A 37 3.24 0.02 2.21
CA LEU A 37 3.87 -1.03 1.41
C LEU A 37 5.39 -1.02 1.60
N ILE A 38 5.95 -2.15 1.99
CA ILE A 38 7.39 -2.35 2.18
C ILE A 38 7.86 -3.65 1.52
N LYS A 39 9.18 -3.79 1.38
CA LYS A 39 9.84 -5.06 1.09
C LYS A 39 10.14 -5.78 2.42
N HIS A 40 9.59 -6.97 2.61
CA HIS A 40 9.91 -7.84 3.73
C HIS A 40 11.27 -8.51 3.53
N SER A 41 11.91 -8.94 4.62
CA SER A 41 13.19 -9.68 4.56
C SER A 41 13.03 -11.14 4.11
N HIS A 42 11.80 -11.60 3.94
CA HIS A 42 11.43 -12.96 3.60
C HIS A 42 10.27 -12.97 2.60
N TYR A 43 10.06 -14.12 1.95
CA TYR A 43 8.88 -14.34 1.12
C TYR A 43 7.62 -14.41 1.97
N LEU A 44 6.60 -13.66 1.57
CA LEU A 44 5.29 -13.75 2.18
C LEU A 44 4.65 -15.10 1.82
N LYS A 45 3.77 -15.58 2.70
CA LYS A 45 2.93 -16.72 2.36
C LYS A 45 2.04 -16.35 1.18
N ARG A 46 1.59 -17.35 0.42
CA ARG A 46 0.83 -17.13 -0.82
C ARG A 46 -0.46 -16.33 -0.58
N GLU A 47 -1.12 -16.56 0.55
CA GLU A 47 -2.31 -15.84 1.00
C GLU A 47 -2.06 -14.35 1.32
N HIS A 48 -0.80 -13.96 1.54
CA HIS A 48 -0.39 -12.59 1.85
C HIS A 48 0.35 -11.91 0.67
N ALA A 49 0.57 -12.63 -0.43
CA ALA A 49 1.21 -12.11 -1.64
C ALA A 49 0.15 -11.46 -2.56
N HIS A 50 -0.13 -10.19 -2.32
CA HIS A 50 -1.24 -9.46 -2.96
C HIS A 50 -0.93 -8.90 -4.36
N PHE A 51 0.34 -8.95 -4.78
CA PHE A 51 0.79 -8.27 -6.00
C PHE A 51 1.24 -9.23 -7.09
N ASN A 52 0.66 -9.03 -8.28
CA ASN A 52 1.06 -9.72 -9.51
C ASN A 52 1.77 -8.77 -10.50
N ASN A 53 1.61 -7.46 -10.33
CA ASN A 53 2.23 -6.44 -11.18
C ASN A 53 2.47 -5.12 -10.42
N LEU A 54 3.64 -5.00 -9.79
CA LEU A 54 4.18 -3.75 -9.25
C LEU A 54 5.20 -3.18 -10.24
N ALA A 55 5.03 -1.89 -10.57
CA ALA A 55 5.93 -1.19 -11.48
C ALA A 55 7.36 -1.21 -10.95
N ASN A 56 8.33 -1.52 -11.81
CA ASN A 56 9.76 -1.54 -11.52
C ASN A 56 10.22 -2.58 -10.46
N ILE A 57 9.37 -3.55 -10.11
CA ILE A 57 9.72 -4.62 -9.17
C ILE A 57 9.60 -5.97 -9.87
N SER A 58 10.65 -6.80 -9.77
CA SER A 58 10.66 -8.13 -10.39
C SER A 58 9.59 -9.04 -9.80
N THR A 59 9.06 -9.99 -10.58
CA THR A 59 8.04 -10.95 -10.11
C THR A 59 8.47 -11.72 -8.86
N LEU A 60 9.77 -12.02 -8.75
CA LEU A 60 10.31 -12.70 -7.57
C LEU A 60 10.27 -11.78 -6.34
N GLU A 61 10.69 -10.53 -6.48
CA GLU A 61 10.67 -9.56 -5.38
C GLU A 61 9.25 -9.19 -4.96
N GLN A 62 8.28 -9.19 -5.88
CA GLN A 62 6.86 -8.95 -5.57
C GLN A 62 6.31 -9.92 -4.53
N GLN A 63 6.82 -11.15 -4.47
CA GLN A 63 6.45 -12.14 -3.44
C GLN A 63 6.95 -11.78 -2.03
N MET A 64 7.80 -10.76 -1.92
CA MET A 64 8.28 -10.19 -0.65
C MET A 64 7.64 -8.82 -0.36
N MET A 65 6.77 -8.32 -1.25
CA MET A 65 6.15 -7.01 -1.10
C MET A 65 4.80 -7.14 -0.40
N GLY A 66 4.59 -6.34 0.64
CA GLY A 66 3.31 -6.29 1.35
C GLY A 66 3.23 -5.14 2.34
N GLY A 67 2.05 -4.95 2.92
CA GLY A 67 1.83 -4.04 4.03
C GLY A 67 2.71 -4.38 5.23
N ARG A 68 3.13 -3.33 5.95
CA ARG A 68 3.99 -3.45 7.13
C ARG A 68 3.33 -4.18 8.30
N ASP A 69 2.01 -4.10 8.44
CA ASP A 69 1.27 -4.68 9.56
C ASP A 69 0.87 -6.13 9.29
N SER A 70 1.35 -7.05 10.13
CA SER A 70 0.99 -8.48 10.06
C SER A 70 -0.43 -8.77 10.54
N PHE A 71 -1.01 -7.94 11.41
CA PHE A 71 -2.40 -8.11 11.86
C PHE A 71 -3.41 -7.75 10.76
N ALA A 72 -2.97 -7.03 9.74
CA ALA A 72 -3.75 -6.71 8.55
C ALA A 72 -3.46 -7.68 7.39
N ASP A 73 -2.97 -8.90 7.66
CA ASP A 73 -2.61 -9.92 6.65
C ASP A 73 -1.66 -9.39 5.57
N HIS A 74 -0.77 -8.48 5.96
CA HIS A 74 0.12 -7.74 5.05
C HIS A 74 -0.60 -7.01 3.91
N CYS A 75 -1.88 -6.67 4.07
CA CYS A 75 -2.58 -5.86 3.10
C CYS A 75 -2.00 -4.42 3.13
N PRO A 76 -1.62 -3.86 1.97
CA PRO A 76 -0.97 -2.55 1.90
C PRO A 76 -2.00 -1.42 1.83
N TYR A 77 -2.02 -0.54 2.83
CA TYR A 77 -2.98 0.57 2.96
C TYR A 77 -2.31 1.90 3.31
N PHE A 78 -3.06 3.00 3.19
CA PHE A 78 -2.62 4.31 3.68
C PHE A 78 -2.72 4.40 5.20
N SER A 79 -1.58 4.41 5.88
CA SER A 79 -1.49 4.60 7.34
C SER A 79 -1.08 6.03 7.67
N THR A 80 -1.63 6.62 8.73
CA THR A 80 -1.20 7.90 9.29
C THR A 80 0.17 7.81 9.93
#